data_AF-A0A972GLV1-F1
#
_entry.id   AF-A0A972GLV1-F1
#
_cell.length_a   1.000
_cell.length_b   1.000
_cell.length_c   1.000
_cell.angle_alpha   90.00
_cell.angle_beta   90.00
_cell.angle_gamma   90.00
#
_symmetry.space_group_name_H-M   'P 1'
#
loop_
_entity.id
_entity.type
_entity.pdbx_description
1 polymer ?
#
loop_
_entity_poly.entity_id
_entity_poly.type
_entity_poly.pdbx_seq_one_letter_code
_entity_poly.pdbx_strand_id
1 'polypeptide(L)'
;NTNAPAVINGLTDVLAITGGGGNTTIALKVDGTVWTWGDGNNGMLGDGSNGSRSTPGMVADFNLFPGIPVISIDGSLSNYMPIISINNVMAGQQVTVSDSVYDAVYGTSKKVIATITATSSKITLPLDALSAGDHTLTVKVTDSTGQFDPVVKELNYKVNAIAIAPVNQLSEGAGHMVVLANDGQVYTWGANWNGGIGDGTTTTHPQR
;
A
#
# COMPACT_ATOMS: atom_id res chain seq x y z
N ASN A 1 -19.59 -27.58 31.26
CA ASN A 1 -20.82 -26.90 30.82
C ASN A 1 -20.94 -25.56 31.52
N THR A 2 -21.01 -24.48 30.76
CA THR A 2 -21.41 -23.17 31.28
C THR A 2 -22.86 -22.95 30.88
N ASN A 3 -23.65 -22.34 31.76
CA ASN A 3 -25.06 -22.01 31.55
C ASN A 3 -25.27 -20.49 31.41
N ALA A 4 -24.19 -19.74 31.22
CA ALA A 4 -24.15 -18.30 31.02
C ALA A 4 -23.30 -17.97 29.80
N PRO A 5 -23.63 -16.89 29.05
CA PRO A 5 -22.83 -16.43 27.92
C PRO A 5 -21.41 -16.06 28.37
N ALA A 6 -20.42 -16.44 27.55
CA ALA A 6 -19.01 -16.14 27.79
C ALA A 6 -18.43 -15.35 26.60
N VAL A 7 -17.62 -14.33 26.89
CA VAL A 7 -16.91 -13.57 25.86
C VAL A 7 -15.72 -14.38 25.36
N ILE A 8 -15.55 -14.43 24.04
CA ILE A 8 -14.36 -15.00 23.40
C ILE A 8 -13.32 -13.90 23.28
N ASN A 9 -12.35 -13.89 24.19
CA ASN A 9 -11.28 -12.90 24.17
C ASN A 9 -10.41 -13.06 22.92
N GLY A 10 -10.13 -11.94 22.24
CA GLY A 10 -9.30 -11.90 21.03
C GLY A 10 -10.05 -12.11 19.72
N LEU A 11 -11.36 -12.43 19.75
CA LEU A 11 -12.19 -12.52 18.55
C LEU A 11 -13.13 -11.30 18.47
N THR A 12 -12.63 -10.21 17.90
CA THR A 12 -13.38 -8.97 17.65
C THR A 12 -13.72 -8.81 16.16
N ASP A 13 -14.57 -7.84 15.83
CA ASP A 13 -14.87 -7.46 14.44
C ASP A 13 -15.40 -8.62 13.59
N VAL A 14 -16.27 -9.44 14.19
CA VAL A 14 -16.94 -10.56 13.50
C VAL A 14 -18.07 -10.02 12.64
N LEU A 15 -17.99 -10.28 11.33
CA LEU A 15 -18.99 -9.91 10.33
C LEU A 15 -20.11 -10.95 10.25
N ALA A 16 -19.76 -12.23 10.35
CA ALA A 16 -20.72 -13.33 10.33
C ALA A 16 -20.25 -14.50 11.19
N ILE A 17 -21.20 -15.25 11.74
CA ILE A 17 -20.94 -16.46 12.53
C ILE A 17 -21.92 -17.55 12.12
N THR A 18 -21.46 -18.78 12.10
CA THR A 18 -22.31 -19.95 11.90
C THR A 18 -21.85 -21.13 12.76
N GLY A 19 -22.82 -21.93 13.21
CA GLY A 19 -22.56 -23.25 13.76
C GLY A 19 -22.40 -24.24 12.62
N GLY A 20 -21.24 -24.90 12.54
CA GLY A 20 -21.00 -26.03 11.66
C GLY A 20 -21.65 -27.31 12.20
N GLY A 21 -21.99 -28.24 11.31
CA GLY A 21 -22.35 -29.60 11.72
C GLY A 21 -21.21 -30.24 12.51
N GLY A 22 -21.52 -31.01 13.56
CA GLY A 22 -20.51 -31.74 14.34
C GLY A 22 -19.95 -31.02 15.58
N ASN A 23 -20.54 -29.92 16.05
CA ASN A 23 -20.04 -29.07 17.16
C ASN A 23 -18.87 -28.16 16.79
N THR A 24 -18.83 -27.71 15.54
CA THR A 24 -17.88 -26.71 15.06
C THR A 24 -18.53 -25.33 15.02
N THR A 25 -17.75 -24.29 15.20
CA THR A 25 -18.15 -22.90 15.00
C THR A 25 -17.21 -22.25 14.00
N ILE A 26 -17.76 -21.42 13.13
CA ILE A 26 -17.03 -20.69 12.10
C ILE A 26 -17.40 -19.21 12.25
N ALA A 27 -16.40 -18.34 12.34
CA ALA A 27 -16.55 -16.89 12.35
C ALA A 27 -15.80 -16.28 11.16
N LEU A 28 -16.46 -15.37 10.45
CA LEU A 28 -15.85 -14.53 9.42
C LEU A 28 -15.66 -13.14 10.02
N LYS A 29 -14.42 -12.66 10.03
CA LYS A 29 -14.11 -11.29 10.46
C LYS A 29 -14.28 -10.29 9.31
N VAL A 30 -14.39 -9.02 9.65
CA VAL A 30 -14.43 -7.89 8.71
C VAL A 30 -13.18 -7.85 7.81
N ASP A 31 -12.03 -8.31 8.32
CA ASP A 31 -10.76 -8.43 7.57
C ASP A 31 -10.72 -9.63 6.59
N GLY A 32 -11.83 -10.36 6.47
CA GLY A 32 -11.99 -11.52 5.59
C GLY A 32 -11.36 -12.81 6.08
N THR A 33 -10.65 -12.78 7.22
CA THR A 33 -10.11 -14.00 7.84
C THR A 33 -11.24 -14.86 8.40
N VAL A 34 -11.10 -16.18 8.22
CA VAL A 34 -12.02 -17.16 8.77
C VAL A 34 -11.38 -17.81 9.99
N TRP A 35 -12.15 -17.90 11.06
CA TRP A 35 -11.74 -18.51 12.32
C TRP A 35 -12.68 -19.67 12.65
N THR A 36 -12.10 -20.82 12.97
CA THR A 36 -12.84 -22.06 13.29
C THR A 36 -12.48 -22.55 14.68
N TRP A 37 -13.41 -23.19 15.39
CA TRP A 37 -13.14 -23.95 16.62
C TRP A 37 -14.24 -24.97 16.89
N GLY A 38 -13.99 -25.89 17.81
CA GLY A 38 -14.88 -27.00 18.14
C GLY A 38 -14.33 -28.33 17.64
N ASP A 39 -15.21 -29.23 17.21
CA ASP A 39 -14.79 -30.50 16.61
C ASP A 39 -13.98 -30.24 15.33
N GLY A 40 -12.92 -31.03 15.15
CA GLY A 40 -12.03 -31.01 14.00
C GLY A 40 -11.92 -32.36 13.27
N ASN A 41 -12.69 -33.37 13.69
CA ASN A 41 -12.76 -34.64 12.99
C ASN A 41 -13.07 -34.43 11.50
N ASN A 42 -12.55 -35.27 10.61
CA ASN A 42 -12.75 -35.13 9.16
C ASN A 42 -12.23 -33.81 8.55
N GLY A 43 -11.35 -33.08 9.24
CA GLY A 43 -10.72 -31.85 8.72
C GLY A 43 -11.63 -30.63 8.73
N MET A 44 -12.72 -30.66 9.50
CA MET A 44 -13.77 -29.62 9.48
C MET A 44 -13.31 -28.23 9.96
N LEU A 45 -12.12 -28.12 10.57
CA LEU A 45 -11.51 -26.84 10.96
C LEU A 45 -10.66 -26.20 9.87
N GLY A 46 -10.28 -26.94 8.83
CA GLY A 46 -9.52 -26.42 7.69
C GLY A 46 -8.06 -26.03 8.00
N ASP A 47 -7.47 -26.48 9.12
CA ASP A 47 -6.11 -26.11 9.55
C ASP A 47 -5.02 -27.10 9.13
N GLY A 48 -5.34 -27.99 8.19
CA GLY A 48 -4.45 -29.08 7.78
C GLY A 48 -4.38 -30.24 8.76
N SER A 49 -5.20 -30.26 9.81
CA SER A 49 -5.28 -31.34 10.80
C SER A 49 -6.70 -31.88 10.95
N ASN A 50 -6.82 -33.02 11.65
CA ASN A 50 -8.09 -33.58 12.11
C ASN A 50 -8.33 -33.35 13.62
N GLY A 51 -7.52 -32.49 14.25
CA GLY A 51 -7.57 -32.26 15.69
C GLY A 51 -8.69 -31.30 16.07
N SER A 52 -9.42 -31.58 17.15
CA SER A 52 -10.38 -30.63 17.72
C SER A 52 -9.66 -29.47 18.43
N ARG A 53 -10.30 -28.30 18.52
CA ARG A 53 -9.78 -27.16 19.30
C ARG A 53 -10.86 -26.50 20.15
N SER A 54 -10.50 -26.07 21.34
CA SER A 54 -11.42 -25.40 22.28
C SER A 54 -11.40 -23.87 22.19
N THR A 55 -10.51 -23.30 21.39
CA THR A 55 -10.38 -21.85 21.18
C THR A 55 -10.39 -21.53 19.69
N PRO A 56 -10.90 -20.36 19.25
CA PRO A 56 -10.80 -19.92 17.87
C PRO A 56 -9.35 -20.00 17.37
N GLY A 57 -9.19 -20.59 16.19
CA GLY A 57 -7.94 -20.54 15.44
C GLY A 57 -8.23 -20.07 14.02
N MET A 58 -7.34 -19.27 13.48
CA MET A 58 -7.43 -18.83 12.09
C MET A 58 -7.29 -20.04 11.16
N VAL A 59 -8.14 -20.11 10.13
CA VAL A 59 -7.92 -20.99 8.99
C VAL A 59 -6.82 -20.33 8.17
N ALA A 60 -5.60 -20.81 8.34
CA ALA A 60 -4.47 -20.31 7.56
C ALA A 60 -4.79 -20.47 6.07
N ASP A 61 -4.26 -19.54 5.27
CA ASP A 61 -4.34 -19.60 3.83
C ASP A 61 -5.75 -19.51 3.21
N PHE A 62 -6.76 -19.12 4.00
CA PHE A 62 -8.13 -18.90 3.54
C PHE A 62 -8.67 -17.54 3.99
N ASN A 63 -8.81 -16.62 3.04
CA ASN A 63 -9.40 -15.30 3.27
C ASN A 63 -10.48 -15.05 2.21
N LEU A 64 -11.72 -14.81 2.65
CA LEU A 64 -12.88 -14.59 1.78
C LEU A 64 -12.97 -13.14 1.25
N PHE A 65 -12.32 -12.21 1.94
CA PHE A 65 -12.11 -10.86 1.50
C PHE A 65 -10.63 -10.53 1.68
N PRO A 66 -9.72 -10.97 0.78
CA PRO A 66 -8.42 -10.31 0.70
C PRO A 66 -8.77 -8.86 0.36
N GLY A 67 -8.85 -8.03 1.39
CA GLY A 67 -9.67 -6.83 1.39
C GLY A 67 -9.40 -6.08 0.12
N ILE A 68 -10.40 -5.96 -0.77
CA ILE A 68 -10.19 -5.34 -2.06
C ILE A 68 -9.57 -3.97 -1.77
N PRO A 69 -8.30 -3.73 -2.14
CA PRO A 69 -7.62 -2.53 -1.73
C PRO A 69 -8.41 -1.35 -2.25
N VAL A 70 -8.84 -0.47 -1.34
CA VAL A 70 -9.50 0.77 -1.73
C VAL A 70 -8.43 1.82 -1.80
N ILE A 71 -8.17 2.29 -3.01
CA ILE A 71 -7.10 3.24 -3.30
C ILE A 71 -7.70 4.60 -3.54
N SER A 72 -7.14 5.61 -2.90
CA SER A 72 -7.40 7.01 -3.18
C SER A 72 -6.07 7.72 -3.39
N ILE A 73 -6.00 8.61 -4.36
CA ILE A 73 -4.86 9.51 -4.57
C ILE A 73 -5.19 10.88 -3.99
N ASP A 74 -4.19 11.64 -3.55
CA ASP A 74 -4.37 13.06 -3.26
C ASP A 74 -5.01 13.71 -4.50
N GLY A 75 -6.19 14.32 -4.34
CA GLY A 75 -6.97 14.88 -5.46
C GLY A 75 -6.31 16.08 -6.14
N SER A 76 -5.01 16.28 -5.94
CA SER A 76 -4.22 17.36 -6.51
C SER A 76 -3.84 17.00 -7.94
N LEU A 77 -4.50 17.62 -8.92
CA LEU A 77 -4.18 17.44 -10.34
C LEU A 77 -2.82 18.03 -10.76
N SER A 78 -2.09 18.63 -9.82
CA SER A 78 -0.85 19.39 -10.04
C SER A 78 0.34 18.87 -9.24
N ASN A 79 0.20 17.72 -8.55
CA ASN A 79 1.31 17.16 -7.78
C ASN A 79 2.02 16.09 -8.63
N TYR A 80 3.27 16.38 -9.00
CA TYR A 80 4.16 15.43 -9.66
C TYR A 80 4.58 14.29 -8.73
N MET A 81 4.49 14.47 -7.40
CA MET A 81 4.73 13.43 -6.39
C MET A 81 3.45 13.12 -5.61
N PRO A 82 2.48 12.41 -6.23
CA PRO A 82 1.22 12.13 -5.58
C PRO A 82 1.39 11.26 -4.34
N ILE A 83 0.45 11.40 -3.41
CA ILE A 83 0.35 10.55 -2.22
C ILE A 83 -0.88 9.68 -2.38
N ILE A 84 -0.69 8.37 -2.30
CA ILE A 84 -1.80 7.43 -2.30
C ILE A 84 -2.11 6.95 -0.89
N SER A 85 -3.39 6.73 -0.62
CA SER A 85 -3.86 5.98 0.54
C SER A 85 -4.46 4.67 0.06
N ILE A 86 -4.10 3.58 0.74
CA ILE A 86 -4.60 2.25 0.46
C ILE A 86 -5.20 1.71 1.74
N ASN A 87 -6.50 1.41 1.70
CA ASN A 87 -7.25 0.80 2.80
C ASN A 87 -7.47 -0.69 2.51
N ASN A 88 -7.84 -1.43 3.56
CA ASN A 88 -8.14 -2.85 3.52
C ASN A 88 -6.92 -3.73 3.19
N VAL A 89 -5.72 -3.27 3.58
CA VAL A 89 -4.50 -4.09 3.58
C VAL A 89 -4.27 -4.71 4.97
N MET A 90 -3.42 -5.71 5.09
CA MET A 90 -3.05 -6.33 6.37
C MET A 90 -1.59 -6.07 6.69
N ALA A 91 -1.27 -5.97 7.99
CA ALA A 91 0.12 -5.85 8.42
C ALA A 91 0.94 -7.04 7.92
N GLY A 92 2.10 -6.77 7.31
CA GLY A 92 2.97 -7.78 6.70
C GLY A 92 2.74 -8.01 5.21
N GLN A 93 1.63 -7.54 4.62
CA GLN A 93 1.44 -7.60 3.16
C GLN A 93 2.40 -6.66 2.44
N GLN A 94 2.92 -7.11 1.30
CA GLN A 94 3.72 -6.25 0.42
C GLN A 94 2.79 -5.56 -0.58
N VAL A 95 2.94 -4.25 -0.70
CA VAL A 95 2.20 -3.41 -1.62
C VAL A 95 3.18 -2.77 -2.58
N THR A 96 2.97 -3.01 -3.86
CA THR A 96 3.78 -2.46 -4.95
C THR A 96 2.89 -1.62 -5.85
N VAL A 97 3.35 -0.42 -6.18
CA VAL A 97 2.65 0.48 -7.09
C VAL A 97 3.49 0.67 -8.33
N SER A 98 2.86 0.51 -9.48
CA SER A 98 3.51 0.70 -10.77
C SER A 98 2.72 1.64 -11.65
N ASP A 99 3.40 2.51 -12.36
CA ASP A 99 2.81 3.33 -13.42
C ASP A 99 3.01 2.66 -14.77
N SER A 100 2.00 2.79 -15.63
CA SER A 100 2.07 2.32 -17.01
C SER A 100 2.78 3.37 -17.86
N VAL A 101 4.08 3.19 -18.06
CA VAL A 101 4.89 4.10 -18.86
C VAL A 101 4.87 3.60 -20.30
N TYR A 102 4.37 4.43 -21.20
CA TYR A 102 4.50 4.19 -22.63
C TYR A 102 5.91 4.56 -23.09
N ASP A 103 6.71 3.56 -23.47
CA ASP A 103 7.98 3.73 -24.14
C ASP A 103 7.79 3.50 -25.65
N ALA A 104 8.21 4.46 -26.48
CA ALA A 104 8.00 4.40 -27.93
C ALA A 104 8.83 3.31 -28.64
N VAL A 105 9.86 2.76 -27.98
CA VAL A 105 10.79 1.76 -28.51
C VAL A 105 10.40 0.35 -28.04
N TYR A 106 9.90 0.21 -26.82
CA TYR A 106 9.62 -1.10 -26.20
C TYR A 106 8.14 -1.38 -25.89
N GLY A 107 7.25 -0.41 -26.13
CA GLY A 107 5.83 -0.52 -25.79
C GLY A 107 5.53 -0.12 -24.34
N THR A 108 4.35 -0.48 -23.85
CA THR A 108 3.94 -0.15 -22.47
C THR A 108 4.67 -1.04 -21.46
N SER A 109 5.42 -0.43 -20.55
CA SER A 109 6.08 -1.13 -19.44
C SER A 109 5.53 -0.62 -18.11
N LYS A 110 5.40 -1.51 -17.12
CA LYS A 110 5.01 -1.12 -15.75
C LYS A 110 6.27 -0.78 -14.95
N LYS A 111 6.50 0.50 -14.68
CA LYS A 111 7.60 0.95 -13.83
C LYS A 111 7.14 0.94 -12.38
N VAL A 112 7.83 0.23 -11.50
CA VAL A 112 7.59 0.32 -10.05
C VAL A 112 8.00 1.71 -9.58
N ILE A 113 7.08 2.41 -8.91
CA ILE A 113 7.24 3.80 -8.44
C ILE A 113 7.08 3.92 -6.93
N ALA A 114 6.66 2.86 -6.26
CA ALA A 114 6.71 2.74 -4.80
C ALA A 114 6.50 1.29 -4.36
N THR A 115 7.11 0.93 -3.23
CA THR A 115 6.90 -0.35 -2.55
C THR A 115 6.88 -0.13 -1.05
N ILE A 116 5.95 -0.79 -0.35
CA ILE A 116 5.86 -0.73 1.11
C ILE A 116 5.33 -2.05 1.68
N THR A 117 5.82 -2.43 2.86
CA THR A 117 5.16 -3.45 3.69
C THR A 117 4.12 -2.77 4.54
N ALA A 118 2.86 -3.19 4.39
CA ALA A 118 1.78 -2.64 5.18
C ALA A 118 2.04 -2.88 6.68
N THR A 119 1.86 -1.84 7.48
CA THR A 119 2.05 -1.89 8.94
C THR A 119 0.73 -1.84 9.69
N SER A 120 -0.36 -1.48 9.01
CA SER A 120 -1.71 -1.39 9.56
C SER A 120 -2.75 -1.60 8.46
N SER A 121 -4.04 -1.51 8.80
CA SER A 121 -5.14 -1.67 7.85
C SER A 121 -5.29 -0.53 6.82
N LYS A 122 -4.58 0.57 7.06
CA LYS A 122 -4.48 1.72 6.16
C LYS A 122 -3.02 2.13 6.04
N ILE A 123 -2.57 2.35 4.80
CA ILE A 123 -1.25 2.91 4.53
C ILE A 123 -1.36 4.17 3.69
N THR A 124 -0.37 5.04 3.85
CA THR A 124 -0.18 6.23 3.03
C THR A 124 1.21 6.17 2.46
N LEU A 125 1.33 6.31 1.14
CA LEU A 125 2.56 6.07 0.41
C LEU A 125 2.80 7.25 -0.54
N PRO A 126 3.87 8.04 -0.34
CA PRO A 126 4.33 8.95 -1.38
C PRO A 126 4.84 8.13 -2.57
N LEU A 127 4.51 8.58 -3.77
CA LEU A 127 4.98 7.98 -5.01
C LEU A 127 6.15 8.78 -5.59
N ASP A 128 7.02 8.09 -6.33
CA ASP A 128 8.03 8.75 -7.16
C ASP A 128 7.38 9.73 -8.15
N ALA A 129 8.17 10.69 -8.61
CA ALA A 129 7.72 11.71 -9.54
C ALA A 129 7.14 11.11 -10.85
N LEU A 130 5.95 11.57 -11.23
CA LEU A 130 5.24 11.22 -12.46
C LEU A 130 5.33 12.37 -13.47
N SER A 131 5.53 12.06 -14.75
CA SER A 131 5.52 13.05 -15.82
C SER A 131 4.15 13.70 -16.01
N ALA A 132 4.07 14.83 -16.71
CA ALA A 132 2.78 15.35 -17.15
C ALA A 132 2.12 14.39 -18.16
N GLY A 133 0.84 14.08 -17.98
CA GLY A 133 0.13 13.13 -18.83
C GLY A 133 -0.99 12.38 -18.13
N ASP A 134 -1.59 11.45 -18.87
CA ASP A 134 -2.52 10.48 -18.33
C ASP A 134 -1.76 9.22 -17.89
N HIS A 135 -2.04 8.76 -16.68
CA HIS A 135 -1.36 7.65 -16.02
C HIS A 135 -2.38 6.59 -15.57
N THR A 136 -1.98 5.33 -15.64
CA THR A 136 -2.72 4.21 -15.06
C THR A 136 -1.84 3.56 -13.99
N LEU A 137 -2.14 3.90 -12.75
CA LEU A 137 -1.46 3.37 -11.57
C LEU A 137 -2.04 1.99 -11.25
N THR A 138 -1.16 1.00 -11.22
CA THR A 138 -1.48 -0.37 -10.82
C THR A 138 -0.95 -0.62 -9.41
N VAL A 139 -1.85 -0.87 -8.48
CA VAL A 139 -1.52 -1.33 -7.13
C VAL A 139 -1.65 -2.83 -7.08
N LYS A 140 -0.57 -3.49 -6.69
CA LYS A 140 -0.50 -4.94 -6.46
C LYS A 140 -0.27 -5.18 -4.97
N VAL A 141 -1.14 -5.97 -4.36
CA VAL A 141 -0.98 -6.42 -2.97
C VAL A 141 -0.72 -7.92 -2.95
N THR A 142 0.37 -8.32 -2.31
CA THR A 142 0.73 -9.72 -2.06
C THR A 142 0.81 -9.99 -0.56
N ASP A 143 0.53 -11.22 -0.18
CA ASP A 143 0.86 -11.76 1.14
C ASP A 143 2.38 -11.70 1.41
N SER A 144 2.75 -11.88 2.68
CA SER A 144 4.16 -11.94 3.10
C SER A 144 4.94 -13.11 2.47
N THR A 145 4.22 -14.10 1.95
CA THR A 145 4.75 -15.36 1.42
C THR A 145 4.75 -15.43 -0.11
N GLY A 146 4.12 -14.48 -0.81
CA GLY A 146 3.98 -14.48 -2.27
C GLY A 146 3.16 -15.65 -2.82
N GLN A 147 2.40 -16.33 -1.97
CA GLN A 147 1.75 -17.61 -2.27
C GLN A 147 0.28 -17.43 -2.67
N PHE A 148 -0.31 -16.28 -2.36
CA PHE A 148 -1.64 -15.88 -2.83
C PHE A 148 -1.60 -15.15 -4.17
N ASP A 149 -2.67 -15.36 -4.95
CA ASP A 149 -2.92 -14.56 -6.14
C ASP A 149 -2.95 -13.07 -5.75
N PRO A 150 -2.12 -12.24 -6.41
CA PRO A 150 -2.02 -10.84 -6.06
C PRO A 150 -3.33 -10.12 -6.34
N VAL A 151 -3.80 -9.32 -5.38
CA VAL A 151 -4.93 -8.43 -5.65
C VAL A 151 -4.41 -7.22 -6.42
N VAL A 152 -4.95 -7.02 -7.62
CA VAL A 152 -4.59 -5.92 -8.50
C VAL A 152 -5.74 -4.93 -8.61
N LYS A 153 -5.41 -3.65 -8.48
CA LYS A 153 -6.34 -2.53 -8.65
C LYS A 153 -5.68 -1.46 -9.51
N GLU A 154 -6.47 -0.88 -10.41
CA GLU A 154 -6.01 0.18 -11.29
C GLU A 154 -6.74 1.49 -10.97
N LEU A 155 -6.00 2.58 -10.99
CA LEU A 155 -6.48 3.94 -10.78
C LEU A 155 -5.95 4.82 -11.91
N ASN A 156 -6.86 5.49 -12.61
CA ASN A 156 -6.50 6.50 -13.59
C ASN A 156 -6.17 7.80 -12.86
N TYR A 157 -5.05 8.42 -13.21
CA TYR A 157 -4.59 9.67 -12.65
C TYR A 157 -4.08 10.58 -13.76
N LYS A 158 -4.36 11.88 -13.67
CA LYS A 158 -3.92 12.87 -14.65
C LYS A 158 -3.01 13.87 -13.95
N VAL A 159 -1.77 13.94 -14.40
CA VAL A 159 -0.82 14.98 -14.01
C VAL A 159 -0.94 16.09 -15.04
N ASN A 160 -1.51 17.22 -14.64
CA ASN A 160 -1.53 18.39 -15.52
C ASN A 160 -0.13 18.98 -15.58
N ALA A 161 0.34 19.26 -16.80
CA ALA A 161 1.55 20.04 -16.98
C ALA A 161 1.39 21.37 -16.25
N ILE A 162 2.30 21.66 -15.32
CA ILE A 162 2.38 23.01 -14.78
C ILE A 162 2.90 23.88 -15.92
N ALA A 163 2.16 24.94 -16.26
CA ALA A 163 2.64 25.97 -17.17
C ALA A 163 3.72 26.79 -16.47
N ILE A 164 4.89 26.20 -16.30
CA ILE A 164 6.10 26.91 -15.91
C ILE A 164 6.52 27.64 -17.18
N ALA A 165 6.65 28.97 -17.10
CA ALA A 165 7.11 29.76 -18.24
C ALA A 165 8.35 29.07 -18.84
N PRO A 166 8.54 29.06 -20.18
CA PRO A 166 9.56 28.25 -20.87
C PRO A 166 11.02 28.55 -20.50
N VAL A 167 11.24 29.40 -19.50
CA VAL A 167 12.53 29.74 -18.92
C VAL A 167 12.56 29.07 -17.55
N ASN A 168 13.47 28.10 -17.37
CA ASN A 168 13.85 27.61 -16.05
C ASN A 168 13.96 28.83 -15.11
N GLN A 169 13.18 28.87 -14.04
CA GLN A 169 13.30 29.97 -13.09
C GLN A 169 14.59 29.75 -12.32
N LEU A 170 15.63 30.44 -12.77
CA LEU A 170 16.94 30.49 -12.14
C LEU A 170 16.91 31.59 -11.10
N SER A 171 17.17 31.23 -9.85
CA SER A 171 17.47 32.21 -8.80
C SER A 171 18.89 31.97 -8.31
N GLU A 172 19.69 33.02 -8.36
CA GLU A 172 21.02 33.05 -7.76
C GLU A 172 20.91 33.65 -6.35
N GLY A 173 21.31 32.88 -5.34
CA GLY A 173 21.62 33.39 -4.01
C GLY A 173 23.13 33.63 -3.85
N ALA A 174 23.54 34.30 -2.76
CA ALA A 174 24.95 34.66 -2.48
C ALA A 174 25.94 33.47 -2.30
N GLY A 175 25.52 32.24 -2.63
CA GLY A 175 26.35 31.04 -2.53
C GLY A 175 25.64 29.76 -2.97
N HIS A 176 24.37 29.81 -3.39
CA HIS A 176 23.64 28.63 -3.89
C HIS A 176 22.77 29.03 -5.09
N MET A 177 22.55 28.05 -5.97
CA MET A 177 21.66 28.16 -7.12
C MET A 177 20.39 27.37 -6.83
N VAL A 178 19.28 27.90 -7.33
CA VAL A 178 17.98 27.22 -7.31
C VAL A 178 17.45 27.20 -8.74
N VAL A 179 17.06 26.02 -9.19
CA VAL A 179 16.38 25.81 -10.47
C VAL A 179 15.04 25.16 -10.24
N LEU A 180 13.98 25.81 -10.72
CA LEU A 180 12.70 25.15 -10.95
C LEU A 180 12.70 24.54 -12.36
N ALA A 181 12.68 23.21 -12.44
CA ALA A 181 12.60 22.47 -13.70
C ALA A 181 11.16 22.40 -14.22
N ASN A 182 11.01 22.06 -15.51
CA ASN A 182 9.71 21.99 -16.19
C ASN A 182 8.76 20.89 -15.66
N ASP A 183 9.26 19.95 -14.87
CA ASP A 183 8.49 18.94 -14.14
C ASP A 183 8.10 19.39 -12.73
N GLY A 184 8.34 20.66 -12.38
CA GLY A 184 8.03 21.21 -11.06
C GLY A 184 9.02 20.83 -9.97
N GLN A 185 10.07 20.05 -10.26
CA GLN A 185 11.13 19.76 -9.29
C GLN A 185 12.03 20.97 -9.06
N VAL A 186 12.46 21.15 -7.81
CA VAL A 186 13.44 22.18 -7.43
C VAL A 186 14.79 21.53 -7.20
N TYR A 187 15.78 21.97 -7.95
CA TYR A 187 17.17 21.57 -7.79
C TYR A 187 17.95 22.68 -7.13
N THR A 188 18.68 22.34 -6.07
CA THR A 188 19.52 23.27 -5.32
C THR A 188 20.95 22.77 -5.28
N TRP A 189 21.92 23.65 -5.47
CA TRP A 189 23.34 23.32 -5.31
C TRP A 189 24.15 24.55 -4.88
N GLY A 190 25.33 24.33 -4.30
CA GLY A 190 26.24 25.39 -3.84
C GLY A 190 26.65 25.23 -2.39
N ALA A 191 26.93 26.35 -1.71
CA ALA A 191 27.29 26.42 -0.31
C ALA A 191 26.13 26.00 0.60
N ASN A 192 26.39 25.08 1.53
CA ASN A 192 25.36 24.53 2.41
C ASN A 192 25.59 24.83 3.90
N TRP A 193 26.38 25.86 4.25
CA TRP A 193 26.79 26.12 5.64
C TRP A 193 25.63 26.25 6.63
N ASN A 194 24.47 26.70 6.16
CA ASN A 194 23.25 26.90 6.96
C ASN A 194 22.06 26.02 6.50
N GLY A 195 22.31 24.97 5.71
CA GLY A 195 21.24 24.13 5.16
C GLY A 195 20.53 24.72 3.94
N GLY A 196 21.17 25.66 3.23
CA GLY A 196 20.61 26.35 2.07
C GLY A 196 20.29 25.46 0.85
N ILE A 197 20.76 24.20 0.84
CA ILE A 197 20.41 23.20 -0.18
C ILE A 197 19.07 22.52 0.15
N GLY A 198 18.69 22.41 1.44
CA GLY A 198 17.41 21.80 1.82
C GLY A 198 17.38 20.26 1.79
N ASP A 199 18.53 19.60 1.76
CA ASP A 199 18.67 18.13 1.78
C ASP A 199 18.71 17.52 3.19
N GLY A 200 18.40 18.32 4.22
CA GLY A 200 18.50 17.92 5.62
C GLY A 200 19.92 17.93 6.19
N THR A 201 20.92 18.39 5.44
CA THR A 201 22.31 18.51 5.89
C THR A 201 22.79 19.96 5.90
N THR A 202 23.94 20.20 6.52
CA THR A 202 24.70 21.46 6.41
C THR A 202 26.07 21.25 5.75
N THR A 203 26.26 20.10 5.12
CA THR A 203 27.52 19.73 4.46
C THR A 203 27.51 20.20 3.03
N THR A 204 28.57 20.91 2.62
CA THR A 204 28.75 21.31 1.22
C THR A 204 29.11 20.09 0.39
N HIS A 205 28.30 19.76 -0.61
CA HIS A 205 28.61 18.68 -1.54
C HIS A 205 29.68 19.16 -2.54
N PRO A 206 30.74 18.37 -2.80
CA PRO A 206 31.73 18.72 -3.80
C PRO A 206 31.07 18.80 -5.18
N GLN A 207 31.49 19.76 -6.00
CA GLN A 207 31.02 19.87 -7.38
C GLN A 207 31.43 18.61 -8.14
N ARG A 208 30.43 17.92 -8.75
CA ARG A 208 30.65 16.84 -9.70
C ARG A 208 30.70 17.37 -11.11
#